data_AF-A0AAN6U9E9-F1
#
_entry.id   AF-A0AAN6U9E9-F1
#
_cell.length_a   1.000
_cell.length_b   1.000
_cell.length_c   1.000
_cell.angle_alpha   90.00
_cell.angle_beta   90.00
_cell.angle_gamma   90.00
#
_symmetry.space_group_name_H-M   'P 1'
#
loop_
_entity.id
_entity.type
_entity.pdbx_description
1 polymer ?
#
loop_
_entity_poly.entity_id
_entity_poly.type
_entity_poly.pdbx_seq_one_letter_code
_entity_poly.pdbx_strand_id
1 'polypeptide(L)'
;MGWLIKFLRDDRVLFGYLAINAVGWLLGLRVLLKKWRDDAEIKPVQPKTQYITQETEDALKLSTLDTLLGHYNQSIRETAAKIVCDRAVNDRETVDLLLWGITRGDYDERMRNLRALATITDPQSLERLHRWKAYAALVRCLELCLDPGQEVLDDEDWDEYSLRDMAEKLCLMFISQLVSCYDAEKLIKAKFIDKWLAKQNWGVSEQDRQRNFAQYMRCRSNRITDIVASIRGTHSGREALEKAGLLPASSSSSDSDPEDNLPFIERFSVLLPGNINLNNLRDDEQARLLLRSLQQGVQTAEEQRVRHRHREAIVLNDGSRPVNSDDIIQRPESPS
;
A
#
# COMPACT_ATOMS: atom_id res chain seq x y z
N MET A 1 -39.93 62.24 48.03
CA MET A 1 -38.60 61.89 48.60
C MET A 1 -38.65 61.31 50.03
N GLY A 2 -39.55 61.74 50.93
CA GLY A 2 -39.55 61.27 52.34
C GLY A 2 -40.00 59.81 52.61
N TRP A 3 -40.78 59.19 51.71
CA TRP A 3 -41.26 57.81 51.88
C TRP A 3 -40.15 56.77 51.66
N LEU A 4 -39.27 56.99 50.67
CA LEU A 4 -38.09 56.16 50.42
C LEU A 4 -37.13 56.15 51.61
N ILE A 5 -36.95 57.27 52.29
CA ILE A 5 -36.05 57.40 53.44
C ILE A 5 -36.61 56.65 54.67
N LYS A 6 -37.94 56.62 54.85
CA LYS A 6 -38.57 55.80 55.91
C LYS A 6 -38.51 54.31 55.60
N PHE A 7 -38.67 53.94 54.34
CA PHE A 7 -38.55 52.55 53.89
C PHE A 7 -37.12 52.01 54.01
N LEU A 8 -36.11 52.85 53.73
CA LEU A 8 -34.69 52.53 53.91
C LEU A 8 -34.24 52.47 55.39
N ARG A 9 -35.02 53.06 56.30
CA ARG A 9 -34.75 53.10 57.75
C ARG A 9 -35.55 52.05 58.52
N ASP A 10 -36.32 51.20 57.82
CA ASP A 10 -36.97 50.05 58.40
C ASP A 10 -35.92 48.95 58.62
N ASP A 11 -35.67 48.59 59.88
CA ASP A 11 -34.66 47.61 60.26
C ASP A 11 -34.81 46.29 59.50
N ARG A 12 -36.04 45.91 59.12
CA ARG A 12 -36.31 44.69 58.34
C ARG A 12 -35.74 44.76 56.94
N VAL A 13 -35.78 45.93 56.30
CA VAL A 13 -35.20 46.15 54.96
C VAL A 13 -33.68 46.17 55.05
N LEU A 14 -33.13 46.75 56.12
CA LEU A 14 -31.68 46.75 56.38
C LEU A 14 -31.16 45.32 56.60
N PHE A 15 -31.83 44.51 57.44
CA PHE A 15 -31.48 43.11 57.67
C PHE A 15 -31.65 42.26 56.40
N GLY A 16 -32.70 42.50 55.60
CA GLY A 16 -32.89 41.84 54.31
C GLY A 16 -31.76 42.15 53.33
N TYR A 17 -31.36 43.41 53.21
CA TYR A 17 -30.23 43.82 52.36
C TYR A 17 -28.91 43.19 52.82
N LEU A 18 -28.67 43.15 54.13
CA LEU A 18 -27.45 42.57 54.70
C LEU A 18 -27.39 41.06 54.50
N ALA A 19 -28.53 40.36 54.63
CA ALA A 19 -28.65 38.94 54.33
C ALA A 19 -28.41 38.64 52.84
N ILE A 20 -28.96 39.45 51.93
CA ILE A 20 -28.74 39.30 50.48
C ILE A 20 -27.26 39.51 50.14
N ASN A 21 -26.61 40.53 50.72
CA ASN A 21 -25.18 40.76 50.52
C ASN A 21 -24.33 39.62 51.09
N ALA A 22 -24.65 39.09 52.27
CA ALA A 22 -23.93 37.97 52.87
C ALA A 22 -24.02 36.71 52.01
N VAL A 23 -25.21 36.40 51.49
CA VAL A 23 -25.42 35.27 50.57
C VAL A 23 -24.69 35.49 49.24
N GLY A 24 -24.75 36.71 48.69
CA GLY A 24 -24.01 37.08 47.49
C GLY A 24 -22.50 36.91 47.65
N TRP A 25 -21.95 37.33 48.78
CA TRP A 25 -20.55 37.13 49.12
C TRP A 25 -20.16 35.66 49.25
N LEU A 26 -20.96 34.84 49.92
CA LEU A 26 -20.70 33.40 50.06
C LEU A 26 -20.74 32.66 48.72
N LEU A 27 -21.70 33.00 47.86
CA LEU A 27 -21.79 32.43 46.51
C LEU A 27 -20.62 32.90 45.65
N GLY A 28 -20.27 34.18 45.70
CA GLY A 28 -19.12 34.75 45.00
C GLY A 28 -17.81 34.08 45.40
N LEU A 29 -17.58 33.90 46.71
CA LEU A 29 -16.39 33.20 47.23
C LEU A 29 -16.34 31.76 46.75
N ARG A 30 -17.47 31.05 46.75
CA ARG A 30 -17.53 29.66 46.26
C ARG A 30 -17.22 29.56 44.77
N VAL A 31 -17.75 30.47 43.95
CA VAL A 31 -17.46 30.49 42.51
C VAL A 31 -15.98 30.80 42.26
N LEU A 32 -15.42 31.77 42.99
CA LEU A 32 -14.02 32.15 42.85
C LEU A 32 -13.09 31.01 43.28
N LEU A 33 -13.37 30.37 44.42
CA LEU A 33 -12.62 29.22 44.91
C LEU A 33 -12.73 28.02 43.97
N LYS A 34 -13.91 27.79 43.38
CA LYS A 34 -14.10 26.72 42.39
C LYS A 34 -13.27 27.00 41.14
N LYS A 35 -13.29 28.24 40.64
CA LYS A 35 -12.47 28.67 39.50
C LYS A 35 -10.98 28.50 39.79
N TRP A 36 -10.52 28.96 40.95
CA TRP A 36 -9.12 28.79 41.38
C TRP A 36 -8.70 27.33 41.52
N ARG A 37 -9.58 26.48 42.06
CA ARG A 37 -9.33 25.04 42.14
C ARG A 37 -9.21 24.43 40.74
N ASP A 38 -10.12 24.77 39.84
CA ASP A 38 -10.15 24.24 38.48
C ASP A 38 -8.95 24.77 37.65
N ASP A 39 -8.48 25.99 37.92
CA ASP A 39 -7.25 26.57 37.34
C ASP A 39 -5.96 25.99 37.94
N ALA A 40 -6.00 25.59 39.23
CA ALA A 40 -4.87 24.96 39.93
C ALA A 40 -4.82 23.44 39.76
N GLU A 41 -5.88 22.83 39.23
CA GLU A 41 -5.89 21.41 38.88
C GLU A 41 -4.94 21.20 37.70
N ILE A 42 -3.75 20.68 37.99
CA ILE A 42 -2.77 20.27 36.99
C ILE A 42 -3.42 19.11 36.21
N LYS A 43 -4.06 19.44 35.09
CA LYS A 43 -4.56 18.43 34.15
C LYS A 43 -3.37 17.52 33.84
N PRO A 44 -3.48 16.19 33.98
CA PRO A 44 -2.39 15.29 33.65
C PRO A 44 -1.97 15.64 32.23
N VAL A 45 -0.70 16.00 32.07
CA VAL A 45 -0.14 16.40 30.78
C VAL A 45 -0.42 15.24 29.84
N GLN A 46 -1.35 15.41 28.91
CA GLN A 46 -1.56 14.48 27.81
C GLN A 46 -0.16 14.24 27.23
N PRO A 47 0.36 13.01 27.25
CA PRO A 47 1.72 12.77 26.80
C PRO A 47 1.81 13.36 25.40
N LYS A 48 2.72 14.34 25.22
CA LYS A 48 3.06 14.82 23.88
C LYS A 48 3.24 13.57 23.04
N THR A 49 2.59 13.50 21.88
CA THR A 49 2.77 12.44 20.90
C THR A 49 4.26 12.33 20.62
N GLN A 50 4.97 11.51 21.37
CA GLN A 50 6.35 11.19 21.08
C GLN A 50 6.27 10.45 19.76
N TYR A 51 6.96 10.99 18.77
CA TYR A 51 7.19 10.28 17.53
C TYR A 51 7.83 8.95 17.92
N ILE A 52 7.07 7.87 17.73
CA ILE A 52 7.56 6.52 17.91
C ILE A 52 8.71 6.40 16.92
N THR A 53 9.93 6.28 17.41
CA THR A 53 11.11 6.08 16.57
C THR A 53 11.08 4.65 16.05
N GLN A 54 11.73 4.39 14.92
CA GLN A 54 11.78 3.02 14.38
C GLN A 54 12.40 2.02 15.37
N GLU A 55 13.32 2.48 16.23
CA GLU A 55 13.86 1.68 17.33
C GLU A 55 12.80 1.26 18.36
N THR A 56 11.80 2.11 18.66
CA THR A 56 10.72 1.73 19.57
C THR A 56 9.68 0.84 18.89
N GLU A 57 9.46 1.00 17.58
CA GLU A 57 8.69 0.03 16.78
C GLU A 57 9.36 -1.33 16.77
N ASP A 58 10.70 -1.40 16.65
CA ASP A 58 11.53 -2.62 16.66
C ASP A 58 11.75 -3.23 18.04
N ALA A 59 11.51 -2.48 19.11
CA ALA A 59 11.53 -2.98 20.49
C ALA A 59 10.23 -3.73 20.89
N LEU A 60 9.14 -3.57 20.14
CA LEU A 60 7.87 -4.25 20.44
C LEU A 60 8.00 -5.78 20.35
N LYS A 61 7.51 -6.49 21.37
CA LYS A 61 7.51 -7.95 21.37
C LYS A 61 6.51 -8.48 20.34
N LEU A 62 6.82 -9.62 19.71
CA LEU A 62 5.92 -10.27 18.75
C LEU A 62 4.54 -10.59 19.34
N SER A 63 4.50 -11.01 20.62
CA SER A 63 3.23 -11.24 21.35
C SER A 63 2.38 -9.98 21.51
N THR A 64 3.02 -8.81 21.62
CA THR A 64 2.33 -7.52 21.70
C THR A 64 1.75 -7.16 20.33
N LEU A 65 2.53 -7.35 19.25
CA LEU A 65 2.05 -7.12 17.89
C LEU A 65 0.88 -8.02 17.54
N ASP A 66 0.92 -9.30 17.93
CA ASP A 66 -0.18 -10.25 17.74
C ASP A 66 -1.46 -9.77 18.44
N THR A 67 -1.35 -9.28 19.68
CA THR A 67 -2.48 -8.68 20.40
C THR A 67 -3.02 -7.43 19.69
N LEU A 68 -2.13 -6.59 19.15
CA LEU A 68 -2.51 -5.35 18.45
C LEU A 68 -3.17 -5.63 17.09
N LEU A 69 -2.75 -6.69 16.39
CA LEU A 69 -3.38 -7.17 15.16
C LEU A 69 -4.81 -7.68 15.39
N GLY A 70 -5.09 -8.22 16.58
CA GLY A 70 -6.43 -8.63 17.00
C GLY A 70 -7.30 -7.51 17.58
N HIS A 71 -6.78 -6.28 17.69
CA HIS A 71 -7.48 -5.18 18.36
C HIS A 71 -8.72 -4.71 17.57
N TYR A 72 -9.82 -4.33 18.23
CA TYR A 72 -11.04 -3.91 17.52
C TYR A 72 -10.87 -2.62 16.69
N ASN A 73 -9.96 -1.74 17.12
CA ASN A 73 -9.66 -0.50 16.41
C ASN A 73 -8.83 -0.76 15.15
N GLN A 74 -9.43 -0.50 13.99
CA GLN A 74 -8.82 -0.66 12.67
C GLN A 74 -7.48 0.08 12.54
N SER A 75 -7.37 1.32 13.05
CA SER A 75 -6.14 2.11 12.92
C SER A 75 -4.98 1.50 13.71
N ILE A 76 -5.27 0.86 14.85
CA ILE A 76 -4.26 0.15 15.65
C ILE A 76 -3.80 -1.11 14.91
N ARG A 77 -4.74 -1.86 14.34
CA ARG A 77 -4.43 -3.06 13.54
C ARG A 77 -3.58 -2.74 12.32
N GLU A 78 -3.93 -1.71 11.57
CA GLU A 78 -3.18 -1.26 10.39
C GLU A 78 -1.76 -0.83 10.77
N THR A 79 -1.61 -0.08 11.86
CA THR A 79 -0.28 0.31 12.37
C THR A 79 0.54 -0.91 12.78
N ALA A 80 -0.05 -1.86 13.51
CA ALA A 80 0.62 -3.10 13.90
C ALA A 80 1.02 -3.96 12.69
N ALA A 81 0.14 -4.08 11.69
CA ALA A 81 0.41 -4.79 10.45
C ALA A 81 1.58 -4.16 9.69
N LYS A 82 1.63 -2.83 9.61
CA LYS A 82 2.74 -2.11 8.99
C LYS A 82 4.06 -2.39 9.70
N ILE A 83 4.10 -2.30 11.04
CA ILE A 83 5.30 -2.60 11.83
C ILE A 83 5.78 -4.03 11.57
N VAL A 84 4.86 -5.01 11.52
CA VAL A 84 5.20 -6.40 11.20
C VAL A 84 5.77 -6.54 9.78
N CYS A 85 5.16 -5.88 8.78
CA CYS A 85 5.63 -5.92 7.40
C CYS A 85 7.02 -5.29 7.27
N ASP A 86 7.22 -4.10 7.84
CA ASP A 86 8.50 -3.39 7.80
C ASP A 86 9.62 -4.21 8.46
N ARG A 87 9.33 -4.87 9.58
CA ARG A 87 10.27 -5.82 10.21
C ARG A 87 10.56 -7.03 9.32
N ALA A 88 9.53 -7.66 8.79
CA ALA A 88 9.64 -8.88 7.98
C ALA A 88 10.43 -8.66 6.69
N VAL A 89 10.28 -7.49 6.06
CA VAL A 89 11.08 -7.09 4.88
C VAL A 89 12.55 -6.90 5.20
N ASN A 90 12.84 -6.29 6.35
CA ASN A 90 14.22 -5.99 6.74
C ASN A 90 14.96 -7.22 7.25
N ASP A 91 14.23 -8.21 7.80
CA ASP A 91 14.80 -9.51 8.14
C ASP A 91 15.05 -10.39 6.90
N ARG A 92 16.33 -10.69 6.66
CA ARG A 92 16.75 -11.51 5.52
C ARG A 92 16.32 -12.96 5.66
N GLU A 93 16.26 -13.48 6.89
CA GLU A 93 15.88 -14.88 7.11
C GLU A 93 14.41 -15.11 6.79
N THR A 94 13.54 -14.21 7.24
CA THR A 94 12.10 -14.22 6.88
C THR A 94 11.89 -14.17 5.37
N VAL A 95 12.57 -13.26 4.65
CA VAL A 95 12.45 -13.20 3.18
C VAL A 95 12.96 -14.48 2.52
N ASP A 96 14.11 -15.01 2.94
CA ASP A 96 14.66 -16.26 2.38
C ASP A 96 13.73 -17.46 2.68
N LEU A 97 13.05 -17.50 3.83
CA LEU A 97 12.05 -18.51 4.19
C LEU A 97 10.81 -18.42 3.29
N LEU A 98 10.29 -17.20 3.04
CA LEU A 98 9.16 -16.99 2.13
C LEU A 98 9.54 -17.39 0.70
N LEU A 99 10.72 -16.99 0.23
CA LEU A 99 11.25 -17.38 -1.08
C LEU A 99 11.47 -18.88 -1.20
N TRP A 100 11.87 -19.56 -0.12
CA TRP A 100 11.93 -21.01 -0.11
C TRP A 100 10.54 -21.64 -0.17
N GLY A 101 9.59 -21.10 0.58
CA GLY A 101 8.19 -21.55 0.62
C GLY A 101 7.48 -21.49 -0.73
N ILE A 102 7.77 -20.49 -1.57
CA ILE A 102 7.20 -20.42 -2.94
C ILE A 102 7.76 -21.48 -3.90
N THR A 103 8.87 -22.15 -3.56
CA THR A 103 9.43 -23.23 -4.39
C THR A 103 8.85 -24.61 -4.08
N ARG A 104 7.98 -24.70 -3.07
CA ARG A 104 7.40 -25.96 -2.57
C ARG A 104 6.36 -26.53 -3.54
N GLY A 105 6.25 -27.86 -3.58
CA GLY A 105 5.29 -28.54 -4.47
C GLY A 105 3.83 -28.38 -4.04
N ASP A 106 3.57 -28.08 -2.77
CA ASP A 106 2.21 -27.86 -2.26
C ASP A 106 1.67 -26.48 -2.67
N TYR A 107 0.47 -26.46 -3.27
CA TYR A 107 -0.14 -25.23 -3.78
C TYR A 107 -0.51 -24.27 -2.66
N ASP A 108 -1.10 -24.79 -1.57
CA ASP A 108 -1.56 -23.95 -0.46
C ASP A 108 -0.39 -23.35 0.32
N GLU A 109 0.70 -24.12 0.49
CA GLU A 109 1.96 -23.59 1.01
C GLU A 109 2.54 -22.49 0.11
N ARG A 110 2.62 -22.68 -1.22
CA ARG A 110 3.11 -21.64 -2.14
C ARG A 110 2.25 -20.39 -2.10
N MET A 111 0.94 -20.54 -2.17
CA MET A 111 0.00 -19.43 -2.21
C MET A 111 0.08 -18.59 -0.94
N ARG A 112 0.15 -19.24 0.24
CA ARG A 112 0.33 -18.54 1.51
C ARG A 112 1.64 -17.75 1.54
N ASN A 113 2.74 -18.34 1.08
CA ASN A 113 4.03 -17.66 1.03
C ASN A 113 4.06 -16.51 0.01
N LEU A 114 3.44 -16.67 -1.17
CA LEU A 114 3.31 -15.61 -2.16
C LEU A 114 2.45 -14.44 -1.67
N ARG A 115 1.31 -14.73 -1.02
CA ARG A 115 0.45 -13.70 -0.43
C ARG A 115 1.14 -12.97 0.72
N ALA A 116 1.86 -13.69 1.57
CA ALA A 116 2.68 -13.09 2.61
C ALA A 116 3.77 -12.18 2.00
N LEU A 117 4.49 -12.68 0.98
CA LEU A 117 5.50 -11.90 0.26
C LEU A 117 4.90 -10.62 -0.36
N ALA A 118 3.71 -10.72 -0.96
CA ALA A 118 3.01 -9.58 -1.56
C ALA A 118 2.49 -8.58 -0.52
N THR A 119 2.22 -9.04 0.69
CA THR A 119 1.77 -8.18 1.80
C THR A 119 2.94 -7.40 2.39
N ILE A 120 4.11 -8.04 2.53
CA ILE A 120 5.28 -7.38 3.11
C ILE A 120 5.99 -6.47 2.09
N THR A 121 5.94 -6.79 0.80
CA THR A 121 6.68 -6.03 -0.22
C THR A 121 5.94 -4.77 -0.64
N ASP A 122 6.64 -3.64 -0.59
CA ASP A 122 6.22 -2.34 -1.10
C ASP A 122 7.22 -1.82 -2.17
N PRO A 123 6.89 -0.77 -2.92
CA PRO A 123 7.79 -0.24 -3.95
C PRO A 123 9.17 0.17 -3.42
N GLN A 124 9.26 0.58 -2.15
CA GLN A 124 10.53 1.02 -1.53
C GLN A 124 11.40 -0.17 -1.10
N SER A 125 10.80 -1.31 -0.77
CA SER A 125 11.50 -2.53 -0.38
C SER A 125 11.79 -3.50 -1.53
N LEU A 126 11.32 -3.19 -2.75
CA LEU A 126 11.55 -4.02 -3.93
C LEU A 126 13.05 -4.30 -4.19
N GLU A 127 13.93 -3.36 -3.81
CA GLU A 127 15.39 -3.54 -3.86
C GLU A 127 15.87 -4.76 -3.07
N ARG A 128 15.21 -5.09 -1.96
CA ARG A 128 15.55 -6.25 -1.13
C ARG A 128 15.35 -7.56 -1.88
N LEU A 129 14.39 -7.59 -2.81
CA LEU A 129 14.09 -8.72 -3.68
C LEU A 129 14.96 -8.74 -4.96
N HIS A 130 15.76 -7.71 -5.23
CA HIS A 130 16.65 -7.66 -6.39
C HIS A 130 17.90 -8.55 -6.20
N ARG A 131 17.68 -9.84 -5.96
CA ARG A 131 18.71 -10.86 -5.74
C ARG A 131 18.44 -12.05 -6.63
N TRP A 132 19.49 -12.71 -7.10
CA TRP A 132 19.36 -13.89 -7.96
C TRP A 132 18.44 -14.97 -7.36
N LYS A 133 18.49 -15.18 -6.03
CA LYS A 133 17.65 -16.16 -5.32
C LYS A 133 16.15 -15.89 -5.51
N ALA A 134 15.75 -14.61 -5.46
CA ALA A 134 14.34 -14.23 -5.62
C ALA A 134 13.86 -14.51 -7.03
N TYR A 135 14.62 -14.10 -8.07
CA TYR A 135 14.29 -14.43 -9.45
C TYR A 135 14.22 -15.95 -9.67
N ALA A 136 15.18 -16.71 -9.15
CA ALA A 136 15.19 -18.17 -9.28
C ALA A 136 13.96 -18.83 -8.60
N ALA A 137 13.57 -18.34 -7.42
CA ALA A 137 12.41 -18.82 -6.69
C ALA A 137 11.09 -18.48 -7.40
N LEU A 138 10.95 -17.25 -7.91
CA LEU A 138 9.79 -16.82 -8.71
C LEU A 138 9.65 -17.65 -10.00
N VAL A 139 10.75 -17.86 -10.74
CA VAL A 139 10.75 -18.70 -11.94
C VAL A 139 10.42 -20.15 -11.61
N ARG A 140 10.90 -20.67 -10.47
CA ARG A 140 10.56 -22.02 -10.03
C ARG A 140 9.07 -22.14 -9.66
N CYS A 141 8.51 -21.14 -9.00
CA CYS A 141 7.08 -21.09 -8.69
C CYS A 141 6.26 -21.08 -9.98
N LEU A 142 6.64 -20.26 -10.97
CA LEU A 142 6.02 -20.24 -12.30
C LEU A 142 6.08 -21.60 -13.00
N GLU A 143 7.22 -22.29 -12.95
CA GLU A 143 7.37 -23.63 -13.50
C GLU A 143 6.40 -24.65 -12.86
N LEU A 144 6.08 -24.48 -11.58
CA LEU A 144 5.10 -25.32 -10.88
C LEU A 144 3.65 -24.92 -11.18
N CYS A 145 3.41 -23.75 -11.75
CA CYS A 145 2.09 -23.28 -12.18
C CYS A 145 1.77 -23.65 -13.64
N LEU A 146 2.66 -24.39 -14.31
CA LEU A 146 2.41 -24.84 -15.68
C LEU A 146 1.26 -25.86 -15.71
N ASP A 147 0.21 -25.51 -16.44
CA ASP A 147 -0.91 -26.41 -16.70
C ASP A 147 -0.64 -27.24 -17.98
N PRO A 148 -0.53 -28.58 -17.89
CA PRO A 148 -0.39 -29.42 -19.08
C PRO A 148 -1.63 -29.42 -19.97
N GLY A 149 -2.79 -29.00 -19.46
CA GLY A 149 -4.05 -28.89 -20.19
C GLY A 149 -4.30 -27.52 -20.83
N GLN A 150 -3.31 -26.62 -20.81
CA GLN A 150 -3.45 -25.26 -21.34
C GLN A 150 -3.85 -25.29 -22.83
N GLU A 151 -4.91 -24.56 -23.18
CA GLU A 151 -5.33 -24.36 -24.56
C GLU A 151 -4.26 -23.62 -25.39
N VAL A 152 -4.29 -23.81 -26.71
CA VAL A 152 -3.34 -23.14 -27.60
C VAL A 152 -3.60 -21.64 -27.58
N LEU A 153 -2.54 -20.85 -27.50
CA LEU A 153 -2.61 -19.39 -27.47
C LEU A 153 -2.63 -18.80 -28.90
N ASP A 154 -3.66 -19.13 -29.70
CA ASP A 154 -3.79 -18.70 -31.10
C ASP A 154 -4.88 -17.62 -31.33
N ASP A 155 -5.83 -17.48 -30.40
CA ASP A 155 -6.91 -16.50 -30.49
C ASP A 155 -6.40 -15.05 -30.34
N GLU A 156 -6.79 -14.18 -31.29
CA GLU A 156 -6.42 -12.76 -31.33
C GLU A 156 -7.24 -11.92 -30.36
N ASP A 157 -8.52 -12.24 -30.22
CA ASP A 157 -9.51 -11.43 -29.51
C ASP A 157 -9.64 -11.85 -28.03
N TRP A 158 -9.07 -12.99 -27.68
CA TRP A 158 -9.15 -13.57 -26.33
C TRP A 158 -7.88 -13.36 -25.51
N ASP A 159 -8.06 -12.88 -24.28
CA ASP A 159 -6.98 -12.72 -23.30
C ASP A 159 -7.14 -13.68 -22.11
N GLU A 160 -6.37 -14.77 -22.10
CA GLU A 160 -6.36 -15.75 -21.02
C GLU A 160 -5.72 -15.23 -19.73
N TYR A 161 -5.02 -14.09 -19.76
CA TYR A 161 -4.29 -13.58 -18.60
C TYR A 161 -5.20 -13.41 -17.37
N SER A 162 -6.45 -13.05 -17.61
CA SER A 162 -7.49 -12.93 -16.57
C SER A 162 -7.89 -14.26 -15.95
N LEU A 163 -7.72 -15.37 -16.65
CA LEU A 163 -8.08 -16.72 -16.20
C LEU A 163 -6.89 -17.52 -15.62
N ARG A 164 -5.66 -17.02 -15.80
CA ARG A 164 -4.45 -17.62 -15.23
C ARG A 164 -4.54 -17.80 -13.72
N ASP A 165 -3.76 -18.76 -13.21
CA ASP A 165 -3.71 -19.06 -11.79
C ASP A 165 -3.27 -17.83 -10.97
N MET A 166 -3.76 -17.73 -9.73
CA MET A 166 -3.43 -16.61 -8.87
C MET A 166 -1.95 -16.59 -8.48
N ALA A 167 -1.32 -17.75 -8.29
CA ALA A 167 0.10 -17.82 -7.92
C ALA A 167 0.96 -17.35 -9.09
N GLU A 168 0.57 -17.73 -10.30
CA GLU A 168 1.18 -17.27 -11.54
C GLU A 168 1.05 -15.75 -11.72
N LYS A 169 -0.15 -15.19 -11.54
CA LYS A 169 -0.39 -13.74 -11.60
C LYS A 169 0.45 -12.95 -10.60
N LEU A 170 0.61 -13.46 -9.37
CA LEU A 170 1.46 -12.85 -8.34
C LEU A 170 2.95 -12.92 -8.71
N CYS A 171 3.41 -14.05 -9.24
CA CYS A 171 4.80 -14.16 -9.71
C CYS A 171 5.08 -13.19 -10.86
N LEU A 172 4.18 -13.10 -11.85
CA LEU A 172 4.31 -12.17 -12.97
C LEU A 172 4.23 -10.71 -12.52
N MET A 173 3.44 -10.40 -11.49
CA MET A 173 3.44 -9.08 -10.86
C MET A 173 4.82 -8.72 -10.31
N PHE A 174 5.42 -9.59 -9.49
CA PHE A 174 6.75 -9.34 -8.92
C PHE A 174 7.83 -9.21 -10.01
N ILE A 175 7.81 -10.10 -11.01
CA ILE A 175 8.78 -10.05 -12.11
C ILE A 175 8.62 -8.77 -12.92
N SER A 176 7.39 -8.39 -13.26
CA SER A 176 7.11 -7.14 -13.97
C SER A 176 7.64 -5.94 -13.20
N GLN A 177 7.34 -5.83 -11.90
CA GLN A 177 7.86 -4.74 -11.05
C GLN A 177 9.39 -4.73 -10.98
N LEU A 178 10.02 -5.90 -10.78
CA LEU A 178 11.48 -6.03 -10.72
C LEU A 178 12.15 -5.66 -12.04
N VAL A 179 11.55 -6.00 -13.18
CA VAL A 179 12.10 -5.70 -14.50
C VAL A 179 11.83 -4.24 -14.90
N SER A 180 10.73 -3.64 -14.45
CA SER A 180 10.45 -2.22 -14.68
C SER A 180 11.38 -1.31 -13.86
N CYS A 181 11.75 -1.71 -12.64
CA CYS A 181 12.66 -0.94 -11.79
C CYS A 181 14.15 -1.23 -12.05
N TYR A 182 14.49 -2.43 -12.53
CA TYR A 182 15.87 -2.89 -12.71
C TYR A 182 16.10 -3.47 -14.12
N ASP A 183 17.06 -4.39 -14.25
CA ASP A 183 17.43 -5.05 -15.49
C ASP A 183 16.78 -6.44 -15.65
N ALA A 184 16.60 -6.86 -16.90
CA ALA A 184 16.11 -8.19 -17.23
C ALA A 184 17.19 -9.28 -17.09
N GLU A 185 18.47 -8.94 -16.89
CA GLU A 185 19.58 -9.91 -16.91
C GLU A 185 19.44 -11.03 -15.88
N LYS A 186 19.04 -10.69 -14.64
CA LYS A 186 18.91 -11.67 -13.56
C LYS A 186 17.76 -12.63 -13.81
N LEU A 187 16.69 -12.16 -14.45
CA LEU A 187 15.57 -12.98 -14.88
C LEU A 187 15.98 -13.96 -15.99
N ILE A 188 16.78 -13.50 -16.96
CA ILE A 188 17.34 -14.34 -18.03
C ILE A 188 18.28 -15.39 -17.44
N LYS A 189 19.17 -15.01 -16.52
CA LYS A 189 20.05 -15.95 -15.78
C LYS A 189 19.27 -16.98 -14.97
N ALA A 190 18.08 -16.63 -14.45
CA ALA A 190 17.18 -17.55 -13.78
C ALA A 190 16.47 -18.55 -14.73
N LYS A 191 16.69 -18.42 -16.05
CA LYS A 191 16.10 -19.24 -17.12
C LYS A 191 14.58 -19.12 -17.20
N PHE A 192 14.04 -17.92 -17.00
CA PHE A 192 12.60 -17.65 -17.16
C PHE A 192 12.06 -18.12 -18.51
N ILE A 193 12.83 -17.87 -19.58
CA ILE A 193 12.45 -18.24 -20.95
C ILE A 193 12.36 -19.77 -21.07
N ASP A 194 13.45 -20.48 -20.78
CA ASP A 194 13.51 -21.95 -20.93
C ASP A 194 12.54 -22.70 -19.99
N LYS A 195 12.39 -22.20 -18.75
CA LYS A 195 11.67 -22.94 -17.70
C LYS A 195 10.16 -22.73 -17.73
N TRP A 196 9.70 -21.57 -18.19
CA TRP A 196 8.29 -21.21 -18.16
C TRP A 196 7.77 -20.69 -19.50
N LEU A 197 8.39 -19.64 -20.07
CA LEU A 197 7.84 -18.99 -21.28
C LEU A 197 7.78 -19.95 -22.47
N ALA A 198 8.87 -20.67 -22.75
CA ALA A 198 8.96 -21.58 -23.88
C ALA A 198 8.03 -22.80 -23.76
N LYS A 199 7.66 -23.16 -22.52
CA LYS A 199 6.79 -24.30 -22.20
C LYS A 199 5.29 -23.97 -22.25
N GLN A 200 4.92 -22.71 -22.43
CA GLN A 200 3.52 -22.35 -22.70
C GLN A 200 3.07 -22.94 -24.04
N ASN A 201 1.76 -23.17 -24.17
CA ASN A 201 1.20 -23.77 -25.38
C ASN A 201 1.10 -22.76 -26.54
N TRP A 202 2.23 -22.50 -27.19
CA TRP A 202 2.32 -21.60 -28.37
C TRP A 202 1.90 -22.27 -29.69
N GLY A 203 1.67 -23.58 -29.72
CA GLY A 203 1.40 -24.35 -30.93
C GLY A 203 2.37 -25.52 -31.15
N VAL A 204 2.03 -26.39 -32.11
CA VAL A 204 2.74 -27.67 -32.34
C VAL A 204 3.95 -27.50 -33.25
N SER A 205 3.84 -26.69 -34.30
CA SER A 205 4.93 -26.40 -35.24
C SER A 205 5.75 -25.19 -34.79
N GLU A 206 7.05 -25.16 -35.11
CA GLU A 206 7.92 -24.01 -34.82
C GLU A 206 7.41 -22.72 -35.49
N GLN A 207 6.89 -22.81 -36.70
CA GLN A 207 6.31 -21.68 -37.42
C GLN A 207 5.04 -21.15 -36.73
N ASP A 208 4.18 -22.06 -36.25
CA ASP A 208 2.97 -21.69 -35.50
C ASP A 208 3.34 -21.03 -34.18
N ARG A 209 4.35 -21.56 -33.47
CA ARG A 209 4.85 -20.96 -32.22
C ARG A 209 5.33 -19.54 -32.43
N GLN A 210 6.12 -19.29 -33.48
CA GLN A 210 6.61 -17.94 -33.80
C GLN A 210 5.47 -16.99 -34.20
N ARG A 211 4.53 -17.46 -35.02
CA ARG A 211 3.36 -16.68 -35.45
C ARG A 211 2.47 -16.30 -34.27
N ASN A 212 2.07 -17.28 -33.46
CA ASN A 212 1.20 -17.10 -32.31
C ASN A 212 1.87 -16.21 -31.25
N PHE A 213 3.16 -16.41 -31.00
CA PHE A 213 3.91 -15.54 -30.09
C PHE A 213 3.98 -14.09 -30.61
N ALA A 214 4.24 -13.89 -31.90
CA ALA A 214 4.27 -12.55 -32.49
C ALA A 214 2.88 -11.86 -32.44
N GLN A 215 1.82 -12.62 -32.69
CA GLN A 215 0.43 -12.16 -32.59
C GLN A 215 0.07 -11.78 -31.15
N TYR A 216 0.40 -12.64 -30.17
CA TYR A 216 0.22 -12.39 -28.75
C TYR A 216 0.87 -11.06 -28.33
N MET A 217 2.11 -10.82 -28.77
CA MET A 217 2.88 -9.62 -28.45
C MET A 217 2.33 -8.35 -29.10
N ARG A 218 1.58 -8.46 -30.20
CA ARG A 218 0.98 -7.33 -30.92
C ARG A 218 -0.38 -6.95 -30.35
N CYS A 219 -1.23 -7.92 -30.10
CA CYS A 219 -2.64 -7.69 -29.79
C CYS A 219 -2.89 -7.47 -28.29
N ARG A 220 -1.93 -7.82 -27.43
CA ARG A 220 -2.13 -7.85 -25.96
C ARG A 220 -1.26 -6.83 -25.23
N SER A 221 -1.77 -6.32 -24.12
CA SER A 221 -1.13 -5.32 -23.26
C SER A 221 -1.09 -5.78 -21.80
N ASN A 222 -0.49 -6.95 -21.58
CA ASN A 222 -0.42 -7.62 -20.29
C ASN A 222 0.98 -7.60 -19.69
N ARG A 223 1.10 -7.98 -18.41
CA ARG A 223 2.41 -8.05 -17.75
C ARG A 223 3.40 -8.97 -18.47
N ILE A 224 2.91 -10.02 -19.14
CA ILE A 224 3.74 -10.91 -19.96
C ILE A 224 4.36 -10.14 -21.13
N THR A 225 3.56 -9.34 -21.85
CA THR A 225 4.05 -8.55 -22.98
C THR A 225 5.05 -7.49 -22.51
N ASP A 226 4.84 -6.90 -21.33
CA ASP A 226 5.77 -5.92 -20.75
C ASP A 226 7.11 -6.57 -20.38
N ILE A 227 7.08 -7.71 -19.69
CA ILE A 227 8.28 -8.47 -19.33
C ILE A 227 9.05 -8.89 -20.58
N VAL A 228 8.35 -9.41 -21.59
CA VAL A 228 8.97 -9.84 -22.85
C VAL A 228 9.54 -8.65 -23.61
N ALA A 229 8.89 -7.49 -23.63
CA ALA A 229 9.42 -6.28 -24.24
C ALA A 229 10.75 -5.85 -23.59
N SER A 230 10.83 -5.88 -22.26
CA SER A 230 12.08 -5.60 -21.54
C SER A 230 13.17 -6.64 -21.80
N ILE A 231 12.82 -7.93 -21.91
CA ILE A 231 13.77 -8.99 -22.29
C ILE A 231 14.29 -8.78 -23.72
N ARG A 232 13.42 -8.42 -24.68
CA ARG A 232 13.80 -8.12 -26.07
C ARG A 232 14.72 -6.91 -26.18
N GLY A 233 14.67 -5.98 -25.23
CA GLY A 233 15.63 -4.86 -25.16
C GLY A 233 17.07 -5.29 -24.87
N THR A 234 17.29 -6.51 -24.36
CA THR A 234 18.61 -7.01 -23.96
C THR A 234 19.15 -8.01 -24.99
N HIS A 235 20.44 -7.92 -25.35
CA HIS A 235 21.07 -8.84 -26.30
C HIS A 235 20.96 -10.32 -25.87
N SER A 236 21.28 -10.61 -24.60
CA SER A 236 21.14 -11.96 -24.02
C SER A 236 19.69 -12.46 -23.97
N GLY A 237 18.72 -11.56 -23.90
CA GLY A 237 17.30 -11.88 -23.93
C GLY A 237 16.84 -12.29 -25.31
N ARG A 238 17.29 -11.58 -26.36
CA ARG A 238 17.03 -11.93 -27.77
C ARG A 238 17.61 -13.31 -28.10
N GLU A 239 18.87 -13.55 -27.77
CA GLU A 239 19.55 -14.82 -28.04
C GLU A 239 18.84 -16.00 -27.33
N ALA A 240 18.35 -15.79 -26.10
CA ALA A 240 17.58 -16.80 -25.38
C ALA A 240 16.19 -17.05 -25.99
N LEU A 241 15.52 -16.03 -26.53
CA LEU A 241 14.24 -16.19 -27.23
C LEU A 241 14.40 -16.90 -28.59
N GLU A 242 15.47 -16.60 -29.34
CA GLU A 242 15.83 -17.32 -30.57
C GLU A 242 16.13 -18.79 -30.27
N LYS A 243 16.94 -19.07 -29.24
CA LYS A 243 17.24 -20.44 -28.80
C LYS A 243 16.01 -21.22 -28.37
N ALA A 244 14.99 -20.55 -27.84
CA ALA A 244 13.72 -21.15 -27.45
C ALA A 244 12.76 -21.41 -28.63
N GLY A 245 13.10 -20.94 -29.84
CA GLY A 245 12.27 -21.02 -31.04
C GLY A 245 11.06 -20.08 -31.02
N LEU A 246 11.08 -19.04 -30.18
CA LEU A 246 10.01 -18.04 -30.09
C LEU A 246 10.23 -16.85 -31.04
N LEU A 247 11.48 -16.60 -31.42
CA LEU A 247 11.85 -15.62 -32.44
C LEU A 247 12.57 -16.33 -33.60
N PRO A 248 12.44 -15.82 -34.84
CA PRO A 248 13.21 -16.33 -35.96
C PRO A 248 14.70 -16.12 -35.69
N ALA A 249 15.53 -17.10 -36.07
CA ALA A 249 16.98 -16.95 -36.01
C ALA A 249 17.40 -15.77 -36.89
N SER A 250 18.22 -14.87 -36.34
CA SER A 250 18.73 -13.71 -37.06
C SER A 250 19.69 -14.14 -38.17
N SER A 251 19.13 -14.54 -39.32
CA SER A 251 19.89 -14.70 -40.56
C SER A 251 20.38 -13.33 -40.99
N SER A 252 21.70 -13.20 -41.16
CA SER A 252 22.39 -12.02 -41.66
C SER A 252 21.69 -11.35 -42.86
N SER A 253 20.93 -10.30 -42.62
CA SER A 253 20.61 -9.29 -43.62
C SER A 253 20.10 -8.04 -42.92
N SER A 254 20.84 -6.97 -43.14
CA SER A 254 20.40 -5.59 -43.09
C SER A 254 18.96 -5.41 -43.59
N ASP A 255 18.03 -5.33 -42.67
CA ASP A 255 16.83 -4.51 -42.81
C ASP A 255 16.44 -4.10 -41.40
N SER A 256 16.83 -2.88 -41.07
CA SER A 256 16.27 -2.15 -39.94
C SER A 256 14.79 -1.96 -40.22
N ASP A 257 13.95 -2.85 -39.69
CA ASP A 257 12.51 -2.61 -39.61
C ASP A 257 12.30 -1.24 -38.94
N PRO A 258 11.65 -0.28 -39.61
CA PRO A 258 11.49 1.08 -39.07
C PRO A 258 10.58 1.15 -37.82
N GLU A 259 10.02 0.03 -37.38
CA GLU A 259 9.14 -0.07 -36.20
C GLU A 259 9.89 -0.29 -34.87
N ASP A 260 11.20 -0.56 -34.88
CA ASP A 260 12.04 -0.70 -33.68
C ASP A 260 12.30 0.64 -32.94
N ASN A 261 11.83 1.76 -33.50
CA ASN A 261 12.00 3.13 -32.98
C ASN A 261 10.71 3.75 -32.41
N LEU A 262 9.88 2.97 -31.72
CA LEU A 262 8.90 3.58 -30.81
C LEU A 262 9.63 4.03 -29.54
N PRO A 263 9.60 5.34 -29.18
CA PRO A 263 10.41 5.86 -28.09
C PRO A 263 10.06 5.17 -26.77
N PHE A 264 11.07 4.53 -26.19
CA PHE A 264 11.14 3.88 -24.87
C PHE A 264 10.58 4.75 -23.72
N ILE A 265 10.37 6.04 -23.96
CA ILE A 265 10.03 7.07 -22.97
C ILE A 265 8.51 7.30 -22.86
N GLU A 266 7.69 7.00 -23.87
CA GLU A 266 6.23 7.25 -23.80
C GLU A 266 5.41 6.14 -23.12
N ARG A 267 6.01 4.96 -22.86
CA ARG A 267 5.37 3.89 -22.05
C ARG A 267 5.65 3.99 -20.55
N PHE A 268 6.50 4.91 -20.11
CA PHE A 268 6.92 5.06 -18.70
C PHE A 268 6.00 5.98 -17.85
N SER A 269 4.78 6.27 -18.30
CA SER A 269 3.73 6.95 -17.53
C SER A 269 2.95 6.00 -16.61
N VAL A 270 3.62 5.00 -16.03
CA VAL A 270 3.01 4.06 -15.07
C VAL A 270 3.82 4.08 -13.77
N LEU A 271 4.02 5.28 -13.24
CA LEU A 271 4.18 5.42 -11.79
C LEU A 271 2.81 5.16 -11.19
N LEU A 272 2.61 3.89 -10.77
CA LEU A 272 1.37 3.20 -10.40
C LEU A 272 0.51 2.77 -11.60
N PRO A 273 0.29 1.47 -11.84
CA PRO A 273 -0.74 1.03 -12.75
C PRO A 273 -2.11 1.36 -12.16
N GLY A 274 -2.69 2.49 -12.60
CA GLY A 274 -4.13 2.74 -12.59
C GLY A 274 -4.92 1.76 -13.47
N ASN A 275 -4.25 0.78 -14.04
CA ASN A 275 -4.71 -0.31 -14.90
C ASN A 275 -4.50 -1.69 -14.26
N ILE A 276 -4.49 -1.78 -12.92
CA ILE A 276 -5.07 -2.98 -12.28
C ILE A 276 -6.52 -3.01 -12.75
N ASN A 277 -6.88 -3.93 -13.65
CA ASN A 277 -8.29 -4.19 -13.92
C ASN A 277 -8.86 -4.87 -12.66
N LEU A 278 -9.31 -4.03 -11.72
CA LEU A 278 -9.86 -4.35 -10.39
C LEU A 278 -11.06 -5.32 -10.45
N ASN A 279 -11.60 -5.52 -11.66
CA ASN A 279 -12.68 -6.45 -11.94
C ASN A 279 -12.24 -7.93 -11.98
N ASN A 280 -10.96 -8.23 -12.22
CA ASN A 280 -10.46 -9.62 -12.29
C ASN A 280 -10.02 -10.20 -10.93
N LEU A 281 -10.01 -9.38 -9.88
CA LEU A 281 -9.72 -9.76 -8.48
C LEU A 281 -11.02 -9.77 -7.63
N ARG A 282 -12.19 -9.77 -8.29
CA ARG A 282 -13.49 -9.45 -7.68
C ARG A 282 -13.99 -10.51 -6.69
N ASP A 283 -13.46 -11.72 -6.76
CA ASP A 283 -13.99 -12.89 -6.05
C ASP A 283 -13.32 -13.17 -4.69
N ASP A 284 -12.22 -12.51 -4.34
CA ASP A 284 -11.48 -12.78 -3.09
C ASP A 284 -11.49 -11.55 -2.16
N GLU A 285 -12.43 -11.52 -1.22
CA GLU A 285 -12.67 -10.41 -0.26
C GLU A 285 -11.44 -10.12 0.62
N GLN A 286 -10.59 -11.12 0.83
CA GLN A 286 -9.34 -11.00 1.60
C GLN A 286 -8.24 -10.27 0.80
N ALA A 287 -8.19 -10.46 -0.52
CA ALA A 287 -7.29 -9.73 -1.40
C ALA A 287 -7.65 -8.24 -1.46
N ARG A 288 -8.96 -7.89 -1.40
CA ARG A 288 -9.42 -6.49 -1.35
C ARG A 288 -8.91 -5.72 -0.13
N LEU A 289 -8.91 -6.34 1.05
CA LEU A 289 -8.46 -5.68 2.28
C LEU A 289 -6.95 -5.45 2.29
N LEU A 290 -6.18 -6.42 1.80
CA LEU A 290 -4.73 -6.31 1.66
C LEU A 290 -4.33 -5.22 0.64
N LEU A 291 -4.97 -5.21 -0.53
CA LEU A 291 -4.73 -4.20 -1.58
C LEU A 291 -5.12 -2.78 -1.18
N ARG A 292 -6.20 -2.62 -0.42
CA ARG A 292 -6.62 -1.30 0.09
C ARG A 292 -5.65 -0.74 1.12
N SER A 293 -5.04 -1.60 1.94
CA SER A 293 -3.98 -1.20 2.87
C SER A 293 -2.70 -0.77 2.15
N LEU A 294 -2.33 -1.47 1.07
CA LEU A 294 -1.17 -1.15 0.23
C LEU A 294 -1.36 0.18 -0.53
N GLN A 295 -2.57 0.46 -1.05
CA GLN A 295 -2.86 1.73 -1.73
C GLN A 295 -2.92 2.93 -0.78
N GLN A 296 -3.31 2.75 0.48
CA GLN A 296 -3.28 3.83 1.48
C GLN A 296 -1.86 4.23 1.90
N GLY A 297 -0.87 3.36 1.70
CA GLY A 297 0.55 3.61 1.97
C GLY A 297 1.24 4.51 0.94
N VAL A 298 0.66 4.71 -0.24
CA VAL A 298 1.18 5.63 -1.28
C VAL A 298 0.67 7.06 -1.04
N GLN A 299 0.71 7.51 0.22
CA GLN A 299 0.68 8.94 0.51
C GLN A 299 2.12 9.36 0.64
N THR A 300 2.65 10.00 -0.39
CA THR A 300 3.98 10.63 -0.33
C THR A 300 4.04 11.49 0.94
N ALA A 301 5.20 11.55 1.59
CA ALA A 301 5.38 12.36 2.80
C ALA A 301 4.94 13.83 2.60
N GLU A 302 4.96 14.30 1.35
CA GLU A 302 4.46 15.59 0.91
C GLU A 302 2.92 15.69 0.91
N GLU A 303 2.21 14.65 0.49
CA GLU A 303 0.74 14.59 0.49
C GLU A 303 0.17 14.43 1.91
N GLN A 304 0.86 13.67 2.78
CA GLN A 304 0.57 13.66 4.22
C GLN A 304 0.80 15.03 4.84
N ARG A 305 1.90 15.72 4.53
CA ARG A 305 2.16 17.11 4.97
C ARG A 305 1.09 18.09 4.49
N VAL A 306 0.61 17.95 3.25
CA VAL A 306 -0.46 18.79 2.67
C VAL A 306 -1.80 18.54 3.40
N ARG A 307 -2.18 17.29 3.65
CA ARG A 307 -3.39 16.99 4.44
C ARG A 307 -3.29 17.43 5.90
N HIS A 308 -2.11 17.35 6.50
CA HIS A 308 -1.89 17.89 7.85
C HIS A 308 -1.95 19.42 7.87
N ARG A 309 -1.46 20.12 6.83
CA ARG A 309 -1.64 21.58 6.65
C ARG A 309 -3.11 21.98 6.45
N HIS A 310 -3.91 21.17 5.77
CA HIS A 310 -5.34 21.46 5.52
C HIS A 310 -6.28 21.03 6.67
N ARG A 311 -5.78 20.36 7.70
CA ARG A 311 -6.58 19.85 8.84
C ARG A 311 -6.27 20.56 10.16
N GLU A 312 -5.84 21.81 10.12
CA GLU A 312 -5.72 22.64 11.32
C GLU A 312 -7.01 23.44 11.53
N ALA A 313 -8.00 22.79 12.14
CA ALA A 313 -9.14 23.47 12.74
C ALA A 313 -8.85 23.65 14.23
N ILE A 314 -8.89 24.89 14.71
CA ILE A 314 -8.68 25.20 16.13
C ILE A 314 -10.06 25.19 16.79
N VAL A 315 -10.28 24.25 17.70
CA VAL A 315 -11.53 24.16 18.48
C VAL A 315 -11.34 24.88 19.81
N LEU A 316 -12.01 26.02 19.99
CA LEU A 316 -12.01 26.80 21.22
C LEU A 316 -13.35 26.60 21.94
N ASN A 317 -13.40 25.59 22.81
CA ASN A 317 -14.51 25.39 23.73
C ASN A 317 -14.02 25.62 25.16
N ASP A 318 -14.69 26.51 25.89
CA ASP A 318 -14.39 26.84 27.29
C ASP A 318 -14.83 25.76 28.29
N GLY A 319 -15.46 24.69 27.80
CA GLY A 319 -15.91 23.53 28.58
C GLY A 319 -17.25 23.72 29.28
N SER A 320 -17.91 24.87 29.08
CA SER A 320 -19.20 25.19 29.71
C SER A 320 -20.40 24.57 28.97
N ARG A 321 -20.21 24.11 27.74
CA ARG A 321 -21.24 23.53 26.85
C ARG A 321 -20.69 22.48 25.88
N PRO A 322 -21.53 21.60 25.31
CA PRO A 322 -21.11 20.67 24.25
C PRO A 322 -20.57 21.43 23.03
N VAL A 323 -19.53 20.88 22.38
CA VAL A 323 -18.88 21.50 21.22
C VAL A 323 -19.89 21.75 20.11
N ASN A 324 -19.97 22.98 19.64
CA ASN A 324 -20.82 23.38 18.52
C ASN A 324 -19.99 23.89 17.35
N SER A 325 -20.58 24.00 16.16
CA SER A 325 -19.87 24.42 14.93
C SER A 325 -19.20 25.80 15.06
N ASP A 326 -19.74 26.67 15.91
CA ASP A 326 -19.20 28.01 16.17
C ASP A 326 -17.89 27.98 16.97
N ASP A 327 -17.60 26.87 17.66
CA ASP A 327 -16.38 26.70 18.44
C ASP A 327 -15.19 26.26 17.54
N ILE A 328 -15.41 26.09 16.23
CA ILE A 328 -14.45 25.56 15.26
C ILE A 328 -13.93 26.69 14.35
N ILE A 329 -12.68 27.12 14.56
CA ILE A 329 -12.02 28.12 13.73
C ILE A 329 -11.19 27.43 12.65
N GLN A 330 -11.56 27.62 11.38
CA GLN A 330 -10.84 27.09 10.23
C GLN A 330 -10.11 28.22 9.49
N ARG A 331 -8.96 27.92 8.88
CA ARG A 331 -8.24 28.88 8.05
C ARG A 331 -9.04 29.15 6.77
N PRO A 332 -9.22 30.41 6.31
CA PRO A 332 -9.90 30.67 5.04
C PRO A 332 -9.15 29.99 3.90
N GLU A 333 -9.90 29.34 3.00
CA GLU A 333 -9.35 28.73 1.78
C GLU A 333 -8.61 29.81 0.98
N SER A 334 -7.37 29.51 0.58
CA SER A 334 -6.60 30.44 -0.26
C SER A 334 -7.33 30.58 -1.59
N PRO A 335 -7.55 31.81 -2.11
CA PRO A 335 -8.21 31.97 -3.38
C PRO A 335 -7.35 31.35 -4.48
N SER A 336 -8.05 30.60 -5.34
CA SER A 336 -7.56 29.92 -6.54
C SER A 336 -6.76 30.80 -7.49
#